data_AF-A0A963JPP4-F1
#
_entry.id   AF-A0A963JPP4-F1
#
_cell.length_a   1.000
_cell.length_b   1.000
_cell.length_c   1.000
_cell.angle_alpha   90.00
_cell.angle_beta   90.00
_cell.angle_gamma   90.00
#
_symmetry.space_group_name_H-M   'P 1'
#
loop_
_entity.id
_entity.type
_entity.pdbx_description
1 polymer ?
#
loop_
_entity_poly.entity_id
_entity_poly.type
_entity_poly.pdbx_seq_one_letter_code
_entity_poly.pdbx_strand_id
1 'polypeptide(L)' 'MSEQQNELQQKTLLNNLINKRTTFNSIIIVVAIIMLWRGVWGLLDLYLFPGVPTLSYLVSIAISLLVLYLNDFHLDNLKR' A
#
# COMPACT_ATOMS: atom_id res chain seq x y z
N MET A 1 39.79 19.03 -22.84
CA MET A 1 38.33 19.15 -23.07
C MET A 1 37.63 17.79 -22.98
N SER A 2 38.18 16.74 -23.59
CA SER A 2 37.63 15.37 -23.61
C SER A 2 37.70 14.61 -22.28
N GLU A 3 38.79 14.77 -21.52
CA GLU A 3 38.96 14.09 -20.22
C GLU A 3 37.94 14.55 -19.17
N GLN A 4 37.63 15.84 -19.15
CA GLN A 4 36.61 16.43 -18.29
C GLN A 4 35.20 15.87 -18.60
N GLN A 5 34.92 15.54 -19.87
CA GLN A 5 33.65 14.92 -20.25
C GLN A 5 33.56 13.46 -19.79
N ASN A 6 34.67 12.72 -19.83
CA ASN A 6 34.72 11.34 -19.34
C ASN A 6 34.52 11.23 -17.82
N GLU A 7 35.10 12.15 -17.04
CA GLU A 7 34.87 12.18 -15.59
C GLU A 7 33.42 12.53 -15.22
N LEU A 8 32.80 13.44 -15.99
CA LEU A 8 31.39 13.79 -15.80
C LEU A 8 30.48 12.61 -16.13
N GLN A 9 30.78 11.87 -17.20
CA GLN A 9 30.04 10.66 -17.54
C GLN A 9 30.20 9.57 -16.48
N GLN A 10 31.42 9.34 -15.98
CA GLN A 10 31.68 8.40 -14.88
C GLN A 10 30.86 8.76 -13.62
N LYS A 11 30.90 10.02 -13.17
CA LYS A 11 30.12 10.47 -12.00
C LYS A 11 28.61 10.30 -12.19
N THR A 12 28.11 10.52 -13.41
CA THR A 12 26.69 10.33 -13.74
C THR A 12 26.29 8.86 -13.69
N LEU A 13 27.15 7.97 -14.19
CA LEU A 13 26.93 6.52 -14.10
C LEU A 13 26.96 6.04 -12.64
N LEU A 14 27.95 6.48 -11.85
CA LEU A 14 28.03 6.11 -10.43
C LEU A 14 26.81 6.57 -9.64
N ASN A 15 26.31 7.80 -9.85
CA ASN A 15 25.10 8.30 -9.19
C ASN A 15 23.85 7.49 -9.54
N ASN A 16 23.68 7.09 -10.81
CA ASN A 16 22.56 6.26 -11.23
C ASN A 16 22.62 4.84 -10.67
N LEU A 17 23.82 4.29 -10.45
CA LEU A 17 24.00 2.98 -9.81
C LEU A 17 23.70 3.02 -8.30
N ILE A 18 24.01 4.12 -7.63
CA ILE A 18 23.79 4.29 -6.19
C ILE A 18 22.31 4.50 -5.86
N ASN A 19 21.55 5.18 -6.73
CA ASN A 19 20.18 5.60 -6.44
C ASN A 19 19.09 4.50 -6.63
N LYS A 20 19.49 3.27 -6.99
CA LYS A 20 18.56 2.19 -7.38
C LYS A 20 18.32 1.15 -6.27
N ARG A 21 18.13 1.55 -5.01
CA ARG A 21 18.25 0.63 -3.86
C ARG A 21 17.23 0.75 -2.73
N THR A 22 15.98 1.16 -2.96
CA THR A 22 15.01 1.30 -1.83
C THR A 22 13.53 1.03 -2.10
N THR A 23 13.15 0.25 -3.11
CA THR A 23 11.72 -0.11 -3.34
C THR A 23 11.28 -1.43 -2.69
N PHE A 24 12.19 -2.38 -2.47
CA PHE A 24 11.84 -3.71 -1.94
C PHE A 24 11.32 -3.68 -0.50
N ASN A 25 11.95 -2.88 0.37
CA ASN A 25 11.55 -2.79 1.78
C ASN A 25 10.13 -2.23 1.92
N SER A 26 9.76 -1.24 1.10
CA SER A 26 8.44 -0.63 1.11
C SER A 26 7.33 -1.63 0.77
N ILE A 27 7.57 -2.54 -0.18
CA ILE A 27 6.60 -3.58 -0.55
C ILE A 27 6.39 -4.55 0.61
N ILE A 28 7.47 -4.97 1.27
CA ILE A 28 7.39 -5.89 2.41
C ILE A 28 6.60 -5.25 3.56
N ILE A 29 6.83 -3.97 3.83
CA ILE A 29 6.12 -3.22 4.89
C ILE A 29 4.62 -3.12 4.57
N VAL A 30 4.26 -2.78 3.33
CA VAL A 30 2.86 -2.69 2.90
C VAL A 30 2.15 -4.05 3.01
N VAL A 31 2.80 -5.12 2.56
CA VAL A 31 2.26 -6.48 2.65
C VAL A 31 2.10 -6.92 4.11
N ALA A 32 3.09 -6.62 4.97
CA ALA A 32 3.02 -6.93 6.39
C ALA A 32 1.86 -6.21 7.09
N ILE A 33 1.64 -4.92 6.78
CA ILE A 33 0.52 -4.14 7.33
C ILE A 33 -0.82 -4.74 6.94
N ILE A 34 -0.99 -5.14 5.66
CA ILE A 34 -2.22 -5.77 5.17
C ILE A 34 -2.46 -7.10 5.90
N MET A 35 -1.44 -7.95 6.00
CA MET A 35 -1.54 -9.23 6.73
C MET A 35 -1.87 -9.02 8.21
N LEU A 36 -1.26 -8.03 8.85
CA LEU A 36 -1.47 -7.74 10.27
C LEU A 36 -2.89 -7.23 10.52
N TRP A 37 -3.40 -6.29 9.72
CA TRP A 37 -4.78 -5.83 9.84
C TRP A 37 -5.80 -6.95 9.57
N ARG A 38 -5.57 -7.79 8.55
CA ARG A 38 -6.40 -8.99 8.29
C ARG A 38 -6.38 -9.98 9.45
N GLY A 39 -5.21 -10.20 10.05
CA GLY A 39 -5.05 -11.03 11.25
C GLY A 39 -5.78 -10.44 12.44
N VAL A 40 -5.73 -9.12 12.63
CA VAL A 40 -6.49 -8.40 13.68
C VAL A 40 -7.99 -8.62 13.49
N TRP A 41 -8.54 -8.48 12.29
CA TRP A 41 -9.96 -8.79 12.05
C TRP A 41 -10.29 -10.25 12.34
N GLY A 42 -9.45 -11.19 11.92
CA GLY A 42 -9.67 -12.62 12.18
C GLY A 42 -9.57 -12.99 13.66
N LEU A 43 -8.66 -12.36 14.41
CA LEU A 43 -8.57 -12.53 15.86
C LEU A 43 -9.75 -11.86 16.58
N LEU A 44 -10.14 -10.67 16.14
CA LEU A 44 -11.30 -9.95 16.66
C LEU A 44 -12.57 -10.80 16.46
N ASP A 45 -12.74 -11.39 15.28
CA ASP A 45 -13.82 -12.31 14.94
C ASP A 45 -13.81 -13.58 15.81
N LEU A 46 -12.63 -14.21 15.95
CA LEU A 46 -12.47 -15.47 16.68
C LEU A 46 -12.60 -15.33 18.21
N TYR A 47 -12.12 -14.21 18.79
CA TYR A 47 -12.09 -14.02 20.24
C TYR A 47 -13.29 -13.25 20.81
N LEU A 48 -13.90 -12.33 20.05
CA LEU A 48 -15.03 -11.55 20.60
C LEU A 48 -16.39 -12.22 20.45
N PHE A 49 -16.59 -13.11 19.48
CA PHE A 49 -17.90 -13.73 19.27
C PHE A 49 -17.80 -15.21 18.86
N PRO A 50 -17.89 -16.16 19.81
CA PRO A 50 -17.97 -17.56 19.44
C PRO A 50 -19.36 -17.86 18.84
N GLY A 51 -19.42 -17.97 17.51
CA GLY A 51 -20.44 -18.78 16.80
C GLY A 51 -21.70 -18.09 16.26
N VAL A 52 -21.65 -16.86 15.72
CA VAL A 52 -22.86 -16.19 15.17
C VAL A 52 -22.74 -15.74 13.68
N PRO A 53 -23.63 -16.20 12.77
CA PRO A 53 -23.63 -15.86 11.33
C PRO A 53 -23.93 -14.39 10.99
N THR A 54 -24.18 -13.54 11.98
CA THR A 54 -24.41 -12.10 11.88
C THR A 54 -23.20 -11.30 11.38
N LEU A 55 -21.98 -11.85 11.45
CA LEU A 55 -20.75 -11.15 11.05
C LEU A 55 -20.51 -11.13 9.53
N SER A 56 -20.99 -12.14 8.79
CA SER A 56 -21.01 -12.11 7.31
C SER A 56 -21.80 -10.91 6.79
N TYR A 57 -22.88 -10.54 7.48
CA TYR A 57 -23.67 -9.36 7.13
C TYR A 57 -22.95 -8.05 7.46
N LEU A 58 -22.23 -7.99 8.59
CA LEU A 58 -21.49 -6.79 9.00
C LEU A 58 -20.30 -6.50 8.08
N VAL A 59 -19.55 -7.54 7.67
CA VAL A 59 -18.45 -7.42 6.70
C VAL A 59 -18.98 -7.00 5.33
N SER A 60 -20.14 -7.52 4.92
CA SER A 60 -20.80 -7.09 3.69
C SER A 60 -21.18 -5.59 3.74
N ILE A 61 -21.69 -5.11 4.88
CA ILE A 61 -22.01 -3.68 5.09
C ILE A 61 -20.73 -2.83 5.11
N ALA A 62 -19.66 -3.28 5.78
CA ALA A 62 -18.38 -2.57 5.82
C ALA A 62 -17.74 -2.45 4.43
N ILE A 63 -17.81 -3.52 3.62
CA ILE A 63 -17.38 -3.52 2.22
C ILE A 63 -18.22 -2.54 1.39
N SER A 64 -19.54 -2.52 1.61
CA SER A 64 -20.44 -1.61 0.91
C SER A 64 -20.15 -0.13 1.24
N LEU A 65 -19.90 0.19 2.51
CA LEU A 65 -19.52 1.54 2.94
C LEU A 65 -18.14 1.97 2.42
N LEU A 66 -17.17 1.05 2.37
CA LEU A 66 -15.84 1.31 1.79
C LEU A 66 -15.94 1.64 0.30
N VAL A 67 -16.76 0.90 -0.45
CA VAL A 67 -16.99 1.13 -1.89
C VAL A 67 -17.65 2.49 -2.11
N LEU A 68 -18.62 2.86 -1.27
CA LEU A 68 -19.29 4.17 -1.38
C LEU A 68 -18.31 5.31 -1.09
N TYR A 69 -17.48 5.19 -0.05
CA TYR A 69 -16.45 6.17 0.28
C TYR A 69 -15.39 6.33 -0.83
N LEU A 70 -14.95 5.22 -1.43
CA LEU A 70 -14.02 5.23 -2.56
C LEU A 70 -14.62 5.85 -3.82
N ASN A 71 -15.91 5.59 -4.10
CA ASN A 71 -16.60 6.16 -5.24
C ASN A 71 -16.80 7.68 -5.08
N ASP A 72 -17.17 8.14 -3.88
CA ASP A 72 -17.30 9.56 -3.56
C ASP A 72 -15.95 10.30 -3.71
N PHE A 73 -14.85 9.70 -3.23
CA PHE A 73 -13.50 10.22 -3.44
C PHE A 73 -13.12 10.34 -4.93
N HIS A 74 -13.66 9.47 -5.79
CA HIS A 74 -13.39 9.49 -7.23
C HIS A 74 -14.18 10.58 -7.97
N LEU A 75 -15.31 11.04 -7.42
CA LEU A 75 -16.20 12.02 -8.05
C LEU A 75 -15.82 13.47 -7.73
N ASP A 76 -15.15 13.73 -6.60
CA ASP A 76 -14.72 15.09 -6.22
C ASP A 76 -13.57 15.64 -7.08
N ASN A 77 -12.74 14.77 -7.67
CA ASN A 77 -11.59 15.18 -8.49
C ASN A 77 -11.93 15.50 -9.96
N LEU A 78 -13.14 15.23 -10.42
CA LEU A 78 -13.58 15.52 -11.80
C LEU A 78 -14.40 16.81 -11.90
N LYS A 79 -14.67 17.48 -10.77
CA LYS A 79 -15.46 18.70 -10.70
C LYS A 79 -14.62 19.95 -10.36
N ARG A 80 -13.33 19.94 -10.70
CA ARG A 80 -12.48 21.13 -10.58
C ARG A 80 -11.65 21.37 -11.84
#